data_AF-A0A1B6M361-F1
#
_entry.id   AF-A0A1B6M361-F1
#
_cell.length_a   1.000
_cell.length_b   1.000
_cell.length_c   1.000
_cell.angle_alpha   90.00
_cell.angle_beta   90.00
_cell.angle_gamma   90.00
#
_symmetry.space_group_name_H-M   'P 1'
#
loop_
_entity.id
_entity.type
_entity.pdbx_description
1 polymer ?
#
loop_
_entity_poly.entity_id
_entity_poly.type
_entity_poly.pdbx_seq_one_letter_code
_entity_poly.pdbx_strand_id
1 'polypeptide(L)'
;GTRVTMRRPSLKPSMVHRMSISVETNRPPGLGRRHCQAVMAFFCLASAYSMRVNLSVAIVAMTENLNKDITVLKWNSAEEGIVLSSFYLGYLILNIPGGHLSRVFGPKYLLCGAMMVSSVITLLGPYMAENFSWMVFCASRVVMGLSQGFCYPSINTLMSKWAPPQERSKLVSCVYIGSQFGTMVTLFVAGYLAASPWGWPSIFYSTG
;
A
#
# COMPACT_ATOMS: atom_id res chain seq x y z
N GLY A 1 -13.80 51.93 -27.63
CA GLY A 1 -12.68 50.98 -27.59
C GLY A 1 -13.16 49.61 -28.05
N THR A 2 -12.95 49.27 -29.31
CA THR A 2 -13.50 48.09 -29.98
C THR A 2 -12.69 46.85 -29.62
N ARG A 3 -13.34 45.85 -29.01
CA ARG A 3 -12.69 44.62 -28.52
C ARG A 3 -12.52 43.65 -29.71
N VAL A 4 -11.30 43.54 -30.24
CA VAL A 4 -10.95 42.59 -31.31
C VAL A 4 -10.97 41.18 -30.75
N THR A 5 -11.95 40.38 -31.15
CA THR A 5 -12.01 38.94 -30.90
C THR A 5 -11.05 38.23 -31.88
N MET A 6 -9.84 37.90 -31.42
CA MET A 6 -8.95 37.02 -32.18
C MET A 6 -9.60 35.65 -32.34
N ARG A 7 -10.08 35.34 -33.57
CA ARG A 7 -10.44 33.97 -33.96
C ARG A 7 -9.18 33.10 -33.88
N ARG A 8 -9.16 32.14 -32.95
CA ARG A 8 -8.14 31.07 -32.97
C ARG A 8 -8.27 30.30 -34.29
N PRO A 9 -7.20 30.15 -35.08
CA PRO A 9 -7.28 29.35 -36.31
C PRO A 9 -7.60 27.89 -35.96
N SER A 10 -8.61 27.33 -36.62
CA SER A 10 -8.99 25.92 -36.46
C SER A 10 -7.93 25.03 -37.11
N LEU A 11 -7.04 24.49 -36.28
CA LEU A 11 -6.05 23.50 -36.72
C LEU A 11 -6.79 22.24 -37.20
N LYS A 12 -6.44 21.76 -38.40
CA LYS A 12 -6.97 20.50 -38.94
C LYS A 12 -6.65 19.35 -37.97
N PRO A 13 -7.56 18.37 -37.77
CA PRO A 13 -7.36 17.26 -36.83
C PRO A 13 -6.05 16.49 -37.04
N SER A 14 -5.62 16.36 -38.31
CA SER A 14 -4.36 15.71 -38.69
C SER A 14 -3.10 16.48 -38.26
N MET A 15 -3.16 17.81 -38.21
CA MET A 15 -2.08 18.63 -37.69
C MET A 15 -1.99 18.56 -36.17
N VAL A 16 -3.13 18.56 -35.47
CA VAL A 16 -3.17 18.40 -34.01
C VAL A 16 -2.56 17.04 -33.62
N HIS A 17 -2.92 15.98 -34.36
CA HIS A 17 -2.37 14.64 -34.16
C HIS A 17 -0.87 14.56 -34.46
N ARG A 18 -0.39 15.19 -35.54
CA ARG A 18 1.05 15.27 -35.83
C ARG A 18 1.82 16.10 -34.81
N MET A 19 1.22 17.20 -34.33
CA MET A 19 1.83 18.03 -33.29
C MET A 19 1.94 17.28 -31.96
N SER A 20 0.90 16.55 -31.54
CA SER A 20 0.96 15.71 -30.33
C SER A 20 2.04 14.63 -30.44
N ILE A 21 2.21 14.01 -31.61
CA ILE A 21 3.26 13.00 -31.85
C ILE A 21 4.66 13.66 -31.82
N SER A 22 4.83 14.83 -32.44
CA SER A 22 6.13 15.52 -32.52
C SER A 22 6.62 16.12 -31.19
N VAL A 23 5.69 16.44 -30.27
CA VAL A 23 6.00 16.84 -28.89
C VAL A 23 6.33 15.61 -28.03
N GLU A 24 5.80 14.44 -28.40
CA GLU A 24 6.06 13.16 -27.70
C GLU A 24 7.44 12.58 -28.00
N THR A 25 7.94 12.72 -29.23
CA THR A 25 9.27 12.24 -29.63
C THR A 25 10.43 13.12 -29.14
N ASN A 26 10.15 14.34 -28.67
CA ASN A 26 11.14 15.33 -28.23
C ASN A 26 11.26 15.45 -26.70
N ARG A 27 11.05 14.36 -25.95
CA ARG A 27 11.34 14.36 -24.51
C ARG A 27 12.72 13.75 -24.27
N PRO A 28 13.64 14.46 -23.59
CA PRO A 28 14.97 13.91 -23.33
C PRO A 28 14.84 12.60 -22.56
N PRO A 29 15.54 11.53 -22.97
CA PRO A 29 15.60 10.29 -22.22
C PRO A 29 16.34 10.57 -20.91
N GLY A 30 15.60 10.75 -19.82
CA GLY A 30 16.16 11.16 -18.55
C GLY A 30 15.34 10.66 -17.37
N LEU A 31 16.05 10.29 -16.30
CA LEU A 31 15.46 9.92 -15.02
C LEU A 31 14.83 11.17 -14.35
N GLY A 32 13.61 11.51 -14.75
CA GLY A 32 12.89 12.68 -14.22
C GLY A 32 12.22 12.44 -12.85
N ARG A 33 11.70 13.52 -12.26
CA ARG A 33 10.94 13.52 -10.98
C ARG A 33 9.77 12.51 -10.92
N ARG A 34 9.25 12.10 -12.08
CA ARG A 34 8.17 11.09 -12.23
C ARG A 34 8.62 9.68 -11.85
N HIS A 35 9.85 9.29 -12.19
CA HIS A 35 10.41 7.98 -11.82
C HIS A 35 10.65 7.91 -10.32
N CYS A 36 11.15 9.00 -9.72
CA CYS A 36 11.30 9.08 -8.26
C CYS A 36 9.95 8.90 -7.54
N GLN A 37 8.86 9.49 -8.05
CA GLN A 37 7.51 9.25 -7.52
C GLN A 37 7.05 7.81 -7.66
N ALA A 38 7.33 7.16 -8.80
CA ALA A 38 7.03 5.74 -8.99
C ALA A 38 7.83 4.85 -8.02
N VAL A 39 9.11 5.15 -7.80
CA VAL A 39 9.95 4.42 -6.82
C VAL A 39 9.44 4.62 -5.39
N MET A 40 9.05 5.84 -5.01
CA MET A 40 8.42 6.08 -3.70
C MET A 40 7.11 5.29 -3.54
N ALA A 41 6.27 5.27 -4.58
CA ALA A 41 5.03 4.49 -4.58
C ALA A 41 5.28 2.98 -4.55
N PHE A 42 6.35 2.50 -5.20
CA PHE A 42 6.79 1.11 -5.13
C PHE A 42 7.12 0.71 -3.70
N PHE A 43 7.96 1.48 -2.99
CA PHE A 43 8.30 1.19 -1.60
C PHE A 43 7.10 1.31 -0.66
N CYS A 44 6.20 2.26 -0.91
CA CYS A 44 4.94 2.38 -0.16
C CYS A 44 4.06 1.12 -0.33
N LEU A 45 3.96 0.57 -1.54
CA LEU A 45 3.18 -0.65 -1.77
C LEU A 45 3.89 -1.89 -1.22
N ALA A 46 5.22 -1.92 -1.28
CA ALA A 46 6.03 -2.96 -0.67
C ALA A 46 5.81 -3.01 0.85
N SER A 47 5.94 -1.88 1.55
CA SER A 47 5.71 -1.83 3.00
C SER A 47 4.27 -2.19 3.38
N ALA A 48 3.28 -1.73 2.61
CA ALA A 48 1.88 -2.08 2.85
C ALA A 48 1.64 -3.60 2.76
N TYR A 49 2.23 -4.26 1.78
CA TYR A 49 2.14 -5.72 1.63
C TYR A 49 2.97 -6.48 2.65
N SER A 50 4.11 -5.94 3.06
CA SER A 50 4.89 -6.49 4.17
C SER A 50 4.07 -6.56 5.47
N MET A 51 3.40 -5.47 5.85
CA MET A 51 2.50 -5.45 7.03
C MET A 51 1.30 -6.40 6.87
N ARG A 52 0.83 -6.61 5.64
CA ARG A 52 -0.30 -7.50 5.35
C ARG A 52 0.08 -8.97 5.54
N VAL A 53 1.24 -9.37 5.02
CA VAL A 53 1.72 -10.76 5.04
C VAL A 53 2.31 -11.13 6.40
N ASN A 54 2.86 -10.16 7.13
CA ASN A 54 3.40 -10.36 8.48
C ASN A 54 2.44 -11.18 9.37
N LEU A 55 1.17 -10.77 9.48
CA LEU A 55 0.22 -11.45 10.35
C LEU A 55 0.03 -12.94 9.98
N SER A 56 0.00 -13.28 8.69
CA SER A 56 -0.17 -14.67 8.25
C SER A 56 0.98 -15.57 8.68
N VAL A 57 2.21 -15.05 8.76
CA VAL A 57 3.37 -15.81 9.24
C VAL A 57 3.43 -15.79 10.76
N ALA A 58 3.17 -14.62 11.36
CA ALA A 58 3.25 -14.44 12.79
C ALA A 58 2.21 -15.26 13.55
N ILE A 59 1.01 -15.48 12.99
CA ILE A 59 -0.02 -16.27 13.66
C ILE A 59 0.42 -17.72 13.86
N VAL A 60 1.13 -18.31 12.89
CA VAL A 60 1.72 -19.65 13.01
C VAL A 60 2.78 -19.65 14.12
N ALA A 61 3.63 -18.62 14.17
CA ALA A 61 4.63 -18.49 15.22
C ALA A 61 4.06 -18.14 16.62
N MET A 62 2.82 -17.63 16.68
CA MET A 62 2.10 -17.34 17.93
C MET A 62 1.38 -18.57 18.49
N THR A 63 0.94 -19.50 17.63
CA THR A 63 0.08 -20.63 17.98
C THR A 63 0.84 -21.96 18.03
N GLU A 64 1.89 -22.10 17.22
CA GLU A 64 2.80 -23.25 17.29
C GLU A 64 3.94 -22.98 18.29
N ASN A 65 4.27 -23.97 19.12
CA ASN A 65 5.42 -23.93 20.03
C ASN A 65 6.74 -24.07 19.24
N LEU A 66 7.10 -23.07 18.45
CA LEU A 66 8.34 -23.08 17.67
C LEU A 66 9.59 -22.91 18.56
N ASN A 67 9.45 -22.21 19.69
CA ASN A 67 10.50 -22.00 20.69
C ASN A 67 9.88 -22.15 22.10
N LYS A 68 10.52 -22.96 22.97
CA LYS A 68 9.99 -23.31 24.31
C LYS A 68 9.90 -22.14 25.29
N ASP A 69 10.57 -21.03 25.01
CA ASP A 69 10.69 -19.87 25.91
C ASP A 69 9.71 -18.73 25.60
N ILE A 70 8.82 -18.90 24.59
CA ILE A 70 7.89 -17.84 24.15
C ILE A 70 6.47 -18.20 24.56
N THR A 71 5.72 -17.21 25.04
CA THR A 71 4.30 -17.35 25.37
C THR A 71 3.48 -17.69 24.13
N VAL A 72 2.95 -18.90 24.08
CA VAL A 72 1.99 -19.32 23.06
C VAL A 72 0.61 -18.78 23.40
N LEU A 73 0.03 -18.05 22.45
CA LEU A 73 -1.35 -17.58 22.55
C LEU A 73 -2.27 -18.77 22.29
N LYS A 74 -3.09 -19.14 23.28
CA LYS A 74 -4.09 -20.21 23.15
C LYS A 74 -5.29 -19.72 22.35
N TRP A 75 -5.10 -19.46 21.06
CA TRP A 75 -6.20 -19.13 20.15
C TRP A 75 -6.77 -20.41 19.53
N ASN A 76 -8.07 -20.41 19.27
CA ASN A 76 -8.71 -21.45 18.49
C ASN A 76 -8.48 -21.18 16.99
N SER A 77 -8.38 -22.24 16.17
CA SER A 77 -8.24 -22.10 14.71
C SER A 77 -9.36 -21.27 14.07
N ALA A 78 -10.55 -21.25 14.68
CA ALA A 78 -11.64 -20.37 14.26
C ALA A 78 -11.35 -18.88 14.55
N GLU A 79 -10.76 -18.56 15.70
CA GLU A 79 -10.41 -17.19 16.09
C GLU A 79 -9.29 -16.64 15.20
N GLU A 80 -8.30 -17.48 14.87
CA GLU A 80 -7.22 -17.14 13.93
C GLU A 80 -7.77 -16.74 12.55
N GLY A 81 -8.71 -17.53 12.02
CA GLY A 81 -9.38 -17.24 10.75
C GLY A 81 -10.20 -15.94 10.79
N ILE A 82 -10.86 -15.65 11.91
CA ILE A 82 -11.61 -14.40 12.10
C ILE A 82 -10.65 -13.20 12.13
N VAL A 83 -9.55 -13.30 12.87
CA VAL A 83 -8.53 -12.24 12.94
C VAL A 83 -7.94 -11.96 11.56
N LEU A 84 -7.63 -13.00 10.77
CA LEU A 84 -7.08 -12.83 9.43
C LEU A 84 -8.08 -12.20 8.46
N SER A 85 -9.35 -12.63 8.51
CA SER A 85 -10.43 -12.10 7.65
C SER A 85 -10.89 -10.69 8.04
N SER A 86 -10.81 -10.31 9.31
CA SER A 86 -11.20 -8.98 9.83
C SER A 86 -10.52 -7.82 9.10
N PHE A 87 -9.24 -7.99 8.75
CA PHE A 87 -8.48 -7.03 7.94
C PHE A 87 -9.14 -6.81 6.57
N TYR A 88 -9.58 -7.88 5.91
CA TYR A 88 -10.20 -7.80 4.59
C TYR A 88 -11.58 -7.15 4.64
N LEU A 89 -12.33 -7.35 5.73
CA LEU A 89 -13.61 -6.66 5.93
C LEU A 89 -13.43 -5.14 5.97
N GLY A 90 -12.47 -4.64 6.77
CA GLY A 90 -12.16 -3.21 6.80
C GLY A 90 -11.68 -2.68 5.45
N TYR A 91 -10.83 -3.46 4.78
CA TYR A 91 -10.31 -3.11 3.46
C TYR A 91 -11.41 -2.94 2.41
N LEU A 92 -12.37 -3.88 2.35
CA LEU A 92 -13.46 -3.86 1.37
C LEU A 92 -14.36 -2.61 1.52
N ILE A 93 -14.70 -2.24 2.76
CA ILE A 93 -15.59 -1.11 3.05
C ILE A 93 -15.01 0.20 2.48
N LEU A 94 -13.71 0.44 2.69
CA LEU A 94 -13.08 1.70 2.25
C LEU A 94 -12.50 1.65 0.83
N ASN A 95 -12.43 0.48 0.19
CA ASN A 95 -11.96 0.40 -1.19
C ASN A 95 -12.89 1.15 -2.16
N ILE A 96 -14.21 1.03 -1.97
CA ILE A 96 -15.24 1.67 -2.80
C ILE A 96 -15.17 3.21 -2.70
N PRO A 97 -15.28 3.84 -1.51
CA PRO A 97 -15.20 5.30 -1.38
C PRO A 97 -13.78 5.85 -1.54
N GLY A 98 -12.73 5.01 -1.42
CA GLY A 98 -11.32 5.45 -1.46
C GLY A 98 -10.96 6.22 -2.74
N GLY A 99 -11.59 5.90 -3.86
CA GLY A 99 -11.45 6.65 -5.11
C GLY A 99 -11.90 8.11 -5.00
N HIS A 100 -13.04 8.37 -4.36
CA HIS A 100 -13.54 9.73 -4.13
C HIS A 100 -12.67 10.48 -3.11
N LEU A 101 -12.36 9.82 -1.98
CA LEU A 101 -11.54 10.39 -0.90
C LEU A 101 -10.15 10.84 -1.39
N SER A 102 -9.50 10.03 -2.24
CA SER A 102 -8.19 10.36 -2.81
C SER A 102 -8.18 11.63 -3.67
N ARG A 103 -9.33 12.00 -4.27
CA ARG A 103 -9.45 13.23 -5.07
C ARG A 103 -9.62 14.47 -4.20
N VAL A 104 -10.36 14.35 -3.09
CA VAL A 104 -10.69 15.45 -2.17
C VAL A 104 -9.50 15.80 -1.26
N PHE A 105 -8.96 14.82 -0.55
CA PHE A 105 -7.86 15.04 0.41
C PHE A 105 -6.47 15.08 -0.23
N GLY A 106 -6.39 14.68 -1.50
CA GLY A 106 -5.14 14.54 -2.24
C GLY A 106 -4.46 13.20 -1.97
N PRO A 107 -4.01 12.49 -3.03
CA PRO A 107 -3.56 11.09 -2.90
C PRO A 107 -2.26 10.96 -2.10
N LYS A 108 -1.40 11.98 -2.08
CA LYS A 108 -0.12 11.97 -1.35
C LYS A 108 -0.35 11.91 0.17
N TYR A 109 -1.14 12.83 0.71
CA TYR A 109 -1.40 12.90 2.15
C TYR A 109 -2.20 11.69 2.63
N LEU A 110 -3.16 11.24 1.81
CA LEU A 110 -3.95 10.06 2.11
C LEU A 110 -3.07 8.80 2.20
N LEU A 111 -2.14 8.60 1.26
CA LEU A 111 -1.19 7.47 1.31
C LEU A 111 -0.28 7.53 2.53
N CYS A 112 0.31 8.69 2.83
CA CYS A 112 1.16 8.83 4.01
C CYS A 112 0.38 8.57 5.30
N GLY A 113 -0.83 9.13 5.44
CA GLY A 113 -1.70 8.88 6.59
C GLY A 113 -2.08 7.40 6.72
N ALA A 114 -2.43 6.74 5.60
CA ALA A 114 -2.71 5.29 5.56
C ALA A 114 -1.57 4.47 6.17
N MET A 115 -0.35 4.76 5.71
CA MET A 115 0.85 4.02 6.09
C MET A 115 1.22 4.31 7.54
N MET A 116 1.16 5.57 7.98
CA MET A 116 1.44 5.91 9.38
C MET A 116 0.49 5.19 10.35
N VAL A 117 -0.82 5.20 10.07
CA VAL A 117 -1.79 4.49 10.90
C VAL A 117 -1.51 2.99 10.89
N SER A 118 -1.23 2.42 9.71
CA SER A 118 -0.93 0.99 9.58
C SER A 118 0.36 0.58 10.31
N SER A 119 1.41 1.39 10.22
CA SER A 119 2.68 1.19 10.93
C SER A 119 2.47 1.21 12.45
N VAL A 120 1.79 2.24 12.97
CA VAL A 120 1.54 2.36 14.41
C VAL A 120 0.76 1.17 14.94
N ILE A 121 -0.28 0.74 14.23
CA ILE A 121 -1.07 -0.44 14.63
C ILE A 121 -0.21 -1.72 14.55
N THR A 122 0.67 -1.85 13.55
CA THR A 122 1.57 -3.00 13.41
C THR A 122 2.57 -3.07 14.57
N LEU A 123 3.20 -1.95 14.92
CA LEU A 123 4.15 -1.84 16.04
C LEU A 123 3.49 -2.10 17.40
N LEU A 124 2.25 -1.67 17.57
CA LEU A 124 1.46 -1.96 18.77
C LEU A 124 0.88 -3.38 18.77
N GLY A 125 0.93 -4.09 17.65
CA GLY A 125 0.43 -5.45 17.46
C GLY A 125 0.83 -6.42 18.58
N PRO A 126 2.13 -6.62 18.87
CA PRO A 126 2.56 -7.54 19.91
C PRO A 126 2.09 -7.13 21.30
N TYR A 127 2.18 -5.84 21.62
CA TYR A 127 1.68 -5.31 22.88
C TYR A 127 0.17 -5.56 23.06
N MET A 128 -0.61 -5.41 21.99
CA MET A 128 -2.05 -5.69 22.00
C MET A 128 -2.35 -7.19 22.14
N ALA A 129 -1.56 -8.05 21.51
CA ALA A 129 -1.78 -9.49 21.56
C ALA A 129 -1.43 -10.11 22.93
N GLU A 130 -0.44 -9.58 23.64
CA GLU A 130 -0.03 -10.08 24.97
C GLU A 130 -0.91 -9.53 26.11
N ASN A 131 -1.29 -8.24 26.06
CA ASN A 131 -1.95 -7.58 27.18
C ASN A 131 -3.48 -7.50 27.06
N PHE A 132 -4.04 -7.69 25.85
CA PHE A 132 -5.48 -7.57 25.59
C PHE A 132 -6.09 -8.83 25.00
N SER A 133 -7.42 -8.91 25.04
CA SER A 133 -8.18 -10.01 24.42
C SER A 133 -8.05 -10.01 22.90
N TRP A 134 -8.20 -11.18 22.28
CA TRP A 134 -8.18 -11.38 20.82
C TRP A 134 -9.16 -10.48 20.08
N MET A 135 -10.27 -10.07 20.72
CA MET A 135 -11.26 -9.15 20.16
C MET A 135 -10.68 -7.74 19.93
N VAL A 136 -9.84 -7.25 20.85
CA VAL A 136 -9.18 -5.93 20.72
C VAL A 136 -8.16 -5.99 19.60
N PHE A 137 -7.41 -7.09 19.51
CA PHE A 137 -6.49 -7.34 18.41
C PHE A 137 -7.25 -7.35 17.07
N CYS A 138 -8.39 -8.06 16.99
CA CYS A 138 -9.27 -8.07 15.81
C CYS A 138 -9.76 -6.66 15.42
N ALA A 139 -10.21 -5.85 16.39
CA ALA A 139 -10.62 -4.47 16.12
C ALA A 139 -9.48 -3.62 15.54
N SER A 140 -8.26 -3.77 16.05
CA SER A 140 -7.07 -3.09 15.52
C SER A 140 -6.79 -3.48 14.06
N ARG A 141 -7.02 -4.75 13.70
CA ARG A 141 -6.87 -5.26 12.32
C ARG A 141 -7.92 -4.68 11.38
N VAL A 142 -9.15 -4.48 11.84
CA VAL A 142 -10.19 -3.78 11.06
C VAL A 142 -9.77 -2.34 10.79
N VAL A 143 -9.26 -1.61 11.79
CA VAL A 143 -8.79 -0.23 11.62
C VAL A 143 -7.60 -0.14 10.66
N MET A 144 -6.67 -1.10 10.73
CA MET A 144 -5.58 -1.22 9.76
C MET A 144 -6.10 -1.49 8.34
N GLY A 145 -7.04 -2.43 8.19
CA GLY A 145 -7.67 -2.76 6.90
C GLY A 145 -8.38 -1.56 6.28
N LEU A 146 -9.14 -0.82 7.10
CA LEU A 146 -9.76 0.45 6.73
C LEU A 146 -8.70 1.43 6.21
N SER A 147 -7.61 1.60 6.94
CA SER A 147 -6.51 2.49 6.56
C SER A 147 -5.84 2.09 5.24
N GLN A 148 -5.63 0.80 5.01
CA GLN A 148 -5.00 0.33 3.76
C GLN A 148 -5.96 0.30 2.56
N GLY A 149 -7.29 0.32 2.80
CA GLY A 149 -8.33 0.28 1.76
C GLY A 149 -8.19 1.33 0.66
N PHE A 150 -7.62 2.50 0.99
CA PHE A 150 -7.44 3.61 0.07
C PHE A 150 -6.10 3.65 -0.67
N CYS A 151 -5.19 2.72 -0.43
CA CYS A 151 -3.85 2.73 -1.04
C CYS A 151 -3.90 2.58 -2.56
N TYR A 152 -4.59 1.55 -3.05
CA TYR A 152 -4.77 1.29 -4.47
C TYR A 152 -5.46 2.42 -5.24
N PRO A 153 -6.64 2.93 -4.81
CA PRO A 153 -7.26 4.05 -5.51
C PRO A 153 -6.42 5.33 -5.47
N SER A 154 -5.68 5.56 -4.39
CA SER A 154 -4.77 6.72 -4.28
C SER A 154 -3.58 6.63 -5.22
N ILE A 155 -2.95 5.46 -5.33
CA ILE A 155 -1.86 5.22 -6.28
C ILE A 155 -2.38 5.42 -7.71
N ASN A 156 -3.54 4.84 -8.06
CA ASN A 156 -4.12 5.01 -9.39
C ASN A 156 -4.42 6.47 -9.74
N THR A 157 -4.93 7.23 -8.76
CA THR A 157 -5.21 8.68 -8.92
C THR A 157 -3.92 9.51 -8.96
N LEU A 158 -2.88 9.11 -8.23
CA LEU A 158 -1.57 9.76 -8.30
C LEU A 158 -0.95 9.55 -9.68
N MET A 159 -0.94 8.30 -10.15
CA MET A 159 -0.39 7.95 -11.47
C MET A 159 -1.19 8.58 -12.61
N SER A 160 -2.51 8.75 -12.46
CA SER A 160 -3.32 9.44 -13.48
C SER A 160 -3.00 10.92 -13.64
N LYS A 161 -2.53 11.59 -12.57
CA LYS A 161 -2.20 13.01 -12.58
C LYS A 161 -0.77 13.28 -13.07
N TRP A 162 0.17 12.38 -12.80
CA TRP A 162 1.60 12.61 -13.01
C TRP A 162 2.20 11.87 -14.22
N ALA A 163 1.65 10.72 -14.60
CA ALA A 163 2.18 9.92 -15.70
C ALA A 163 1.51 10.26 -17.04
N PRO A 164 2.29 10.43 -18.13
CA PRO A 164 1.74 10.57 -19.47
C PRO A 164 1.00 9.29 -19.89
N PRO A 165 -0.09 9.37 -20.67
CA PRO A 165 -0.93 8.22 -21.02
C PRO A 165 -0.17 7.01 -21.59
N GLN A 166 0.89 7.27 -22.36
CA GLN A 166 1.68 6.26 -23.07
C GLN A 166 2.57 5.42 -22.14
N GLU A 167 3.04 6.00 -21.02
CA GLU A 167 3.93 5.32 -20.06
C GLU A 167 3.25 4.99 -18.74
N ARG A 168 2.02 5.49 -18.52
CA ARG A 168 1.26 5.30 -17.29
C ARG A 168 1.13 3.83 -16.92
N SER A 169 0.80 2.96 -17.88
CA SER A 169 0.66 1.52 -17.62
C SER A 169 2.00 0.90 -17.18
N LYS A 170 3.12 1.31 -17.78
CA LYS A 170 4.45 0.81 -17.40
C LYS A 170 4.81 1.21 -15.97
N LEU A 171 4.56 2.47 -15.61
CA LEU A 171 4.87 2.95 -14.26
C LEU A 171 3.94 2.34 -13.19
N VAL A 172 2.64 2.17 -13.49
CA VAL A 172 1.71 1.50 -12.57
C VAL A 172 2.10 0.04 -12.37
N SER A 173 2.44 -0.68 -13.45
CA SER A 173 2.92 -2.06 -13.35
C SER A 173 4.20 -2.15 -12.52
N CYS A 174 5.15 -1.22 -12.71
CA CYS A 174 6.35 -1.13 -11.89
C CYS A 174 6.01 -0.98 -10.40
N VAL A 175 5.12 -0.05 -10.04
CA VAL A 175 4.66 0.13 -8.65
C VAL A 175 4.00 -1.12 -8.09
N TYR A 176 3.17 -1.81 -8.89
CA TYR A 176 2.47 -3.02 -8.46
C TYR A 176 3.39 -4.21 -8.22
N ILE A 177 4.53 -4.31 -8.91
CA ILE A 177 5.55 -5.33 -8.59
C ILE A 177 6.07 -5.15 -7.15
N GLY A 178 6.00 -3.93 -6.59
CA GLY A 178 6.36 -3.63 -5.21
C GLY A 178 5.59 -4.46 -4.18
N SER A 179 4.31 -4.78 -4.43
CA SER A 179 3.53 -5.63 -3.51
C SER A 179 4.09 -7.05 -3.40
N GLN A 180 4.50 -7.62 -4.54
CA GLN A 180 5.11 -8.95 -4.60
C GLN A 180 6.50 -8.93 -3.98
N PHE A 181 7.28 -7.87 -4.24
CA PHE A 181 8.58 -7.68 -3.62
C PHE A 181 8.50 -7.62 -2.09
N GLY A 182 7.58 -6.80 -1.53
CA GLY A 182 7.36 -6.72 -0.09
C GLY A 182 6.93 -8.05 0.53
N THR A 183 6.06 -8.79 -0.17
CA THR A 183 5.64 -10.13 0.24
C THR A 183 6.83 -11.10 0.32
N MET A 184 7.67 -11.15 -0.71
CA MET A 184 8.85 -12.01 -0.72
C MET A 184 9.79 -11.66 0.43
N VAL A 185 10.17 -10.39 0.56
CA VAL A 185 11.08 -9.94 1.62
C VAL A 185 10.54 -10.29 3.00
N THR A 186 9.25 -10.05 3.25
CA THR A 186 8.64 -10.37 4.55
C THR A 186 8.61 -11.86 4.82
N LEU A 187 8.31 -12.71 3.84
CA LEU A 187 8.33 -14.17 4.06
C LEU A 187 9.72 -14.68 4.47
N PHE A 188 10.78 -14.18 3.81
CA PHE A 188 12.16 -14.54 4.17
C PHE A 188 12.56 -14.02 5.55
N VAL A 189 12.29 -12.74 5.82
CA VAL A 189 12.64 -12.10 7.09
C VAL A 189 11.83 -12.69 8.25
N ALA A 190 10.52 -12.88 8.08
CA ALA A 190 9.64 -13.43 9.10
C ALA A 190 10.00 -14.88 9.43
N GLY A 191 10.34 -15.71 8.42
CA GLY A 191 10.79 -17.09 8.67
C GLY A 191 12.08 -17.16 9.49
N TYR A 192 13.05 -16.29 9.18
CA TYR A 192 14.29 -16.18 9.95
C TYR A 192 14.06 -15.66 11.37
N LEU A 193 13.22 -14.62 11.51
CA LEU A 193 12.90 -14.00 12.80
C LEU A 193 12.07 -14.92 13.71
N ALA A 194 11.16 -15.71 13.15
CA ALA A 194 10.36 -16.68 13.89
C ALA A 194 11.24 -17.76 14.57
N ALA A 195 12.34 -18.15 13.93
CA ALA A 195 13.30 -19.11 14.50
C ALA A 195 14.26 -18.45 15.51
N SER A 196 14.36 -17.13 15.53
CA SER A 196 15.26 -16.38 16.40
C SER A 196 14.74 -16.32 17.85
N PRO A 197 15.61 -16.09 18.85
CA PRO A 197 15.20 -15.97 20.26
C PRO A 197 14.31 -14.75 20.54
N TRP A 198 14.17 -13.83 19.59
CA TRP A 198 13.31 -12.63 19.70
C TRP A 198 11.83 -12.93 19.39
N GLY A 199 11.54 -14.13 18.88
CA GLY A 199 10.18 -14.63 18.74
C GLY A 199 9.30 -13.92 17.72
N TRP A 200 8.01 -14.24 17.76
CA TRP A 200 6.99 -13.65 16.89
C TRP A 200 6.82 -12.12 17.02
N PRO A 201 7.07 -11.45 18.18
CA PRO A 201 6.94 -9.98 18.26
C PRO A 201 7.90 -9.24 17.32
N SER A 202 9.09 -9.82 17.09
CA SER A 202 10.11 -9.23 16.20
C SER A 202 9.64 -9.06 14.76
N ILE A 203 8.73 -9.93 14.29
CA ILE A 203 8.16 -9.86 12.93
C ILE A 203 7.31 -8.59 12.78
N PHE A 204 6.57 -8.21 13.83
CA PHE A 204 5.81 -6.95 13.88
C PHE A 204 6.71 -5.73 13.93
N TYR A 205 7.78 -5.77 14.75
CA TYR A 205 8.72 -4.65 14.83
C TYR A 205 9.53 -4.44 13.55
N SER A 206 9.82 -5.50 12.79
CA SER A 206 10.57 -5.39 11.54
C SER A 206 9.75 -4.85 10.36
N THR A 207 8.43 -4.99 10.41
CA THR A 207 7.54 -4.65 9.28
C THR A 207 6.70 -3.39 9.49
N GLY A 208 6.50 -2.97 10.75
CA GLY A 208 5.78 -1.76 11.13
C GLY A 208 6.64 -0.51 11.01
#